data_AF-A0A453KBN7-F1
#
_entry.id   AF-A0A453KBN7-F1
#
_cell.length_a   1.000
_cell.length_b   1.000
_cell.length_c   1.000
_cell.angle_alpha   90.00
_cell.angle_beta   90.00
_cell.angle_gamma   90.00
#
_symmetry.space_group_name_H-M   'P 1'
#
loop_
_entity.id
_entity.type
_entity.pdbx_description
1 polymer ?
#
loop_
_entity_poly.entity_id
_entity_poly.type
_entity_poly.pdbx_seq_one_letter_code
_entity_poly.pdbx_strand_id
1 'polypeptide(L)'
;MPETIHKHKSPEKDIQKVKALPSEQSYLDSPRKKSLLQNWPWMSTMVSYCFFGLHDTAYSEILSLWAVSDRKYGGLSFSSEDIGGVLAVAGASLLVYQLIIYHWVHKFLGPVISSRVASALSILIVSTYPFMTYLSGAKLSFALYSAAMMRSVVAITASTGISLLQNHAVRQDQRGTANGISTTAMSFFKAIAPIGAGYLFSWAQKHQDSTFFPGDQMVFLVLNLVQLLGLMFTFEPFLVLPTVGEECS
;
A
#
# COMPACT_ATOMS: atom_id res chain seq x y z
N MET A 1 -34.98 22.91 -64.98
CA MET A 1 -33.50 22.94 -65.15
C MET A 1 -33.01 21.50 -65.24
N PRO A 2 -31.94 21.21 -66.01
CA PRO A 2 -31.51 19.88 -66.44
C PRO A 2 -30.71 19.10 -65.37
N GLU A 3 -30.46 17.82 -65.69
CA GLU A 3 -29.53 16.78 -65.17
C GLU A 3 -28.44 17.20 -64.16
N THR A 4 -27.98 16.36 -63.21
CA THR A 4 -27.48 14.98 -63.38
C THR A 4 -27.62 14.10 -62.13
N ILE A 5 -28.35 12.97 -62.25
CA ILE A 5 -28.29 11.83 -61.32
C ILE A 5 -27.29 10.82 -61.90
N HIS A 6 -26.15 10.63 -61.24
CA HIS A 6 -25.26 9.52 -61.54
C HIS A 6 -25.81 8.23 -60.90
N LYS A 7 -26.37 7.35 -61.73
CA LYS A 7 -26.59 5.93 -61.39
C LYS A 7 -25.28 5.17 -61.62
N HIS A 8 -24.73 4.58 -60.56
CA HIS A 8 -23.86 3.41 -60.72
C HIS A 8 -24.64 2.14 -60.41
N LYS A 9 -24.74 1.27 -61.43
CA LYS A 9 -25.30 -0.09 -61.39
C LYS A 9 -24.70 -0.88 -60.23
N SER A 10 -25.54 -1.44 -59.36
CA SER A 10 -25.16 -2.59 -58.54
C SER A 10 -25.38 -3.85 -59.39
N PRO A 11 -24.33 -4.59 -59.76
CA PRO A 11 -24.50 -5.89 -60.40
C PRO A 11 -24.81 -6.92 -59.32
N GLU A 12 -25.94 -7.59 -59.51
CA GLU A 12 -26.55 -8.73 -58.82
C GLU A 12 -25.67 -10.01 -58.79
N LYS A 13 -24.34 -9.88 -58.60
CA LYS A 13 -23.39 -11.00 -58.69
C LYS A 13 -22.57 -11.29 -57.44
N ASP A 14 -22.77 -10.57 -56.33
CA ASP A 14 -22.03 -10.79 -55.08
C ASP A 14 -22.78 -11.61 -54.02
N ILE A 15 -23.93 -12.20 -54.35
CA ILE A 15 -24.69 -13.08 -53.42
C ILE A 15 -24.15 -14.53 -53.42
N GLN A 16 -23.24 -14.88 -54.33
CA GLN A 16 -22.59 -16.20 -54.37
C GLN A 16 -21.07 -16.14 -54.22
N LYS A 17 -20.59 -15.56 -53.12
CA LYS A 17 -19.22 -15.81 -52.62
C LYS A 17 -19.18 -15.89 -51.09
N VAL A 18 -20.21 -16.48 -50.49
CA VAL A 18 -20.25 -16.81 -49.04
C VAL A 18 -19.71 -18.22 -48.75
N LYS A 19 -19.11 -18.91 -49.72
CA LYS A 19 -18.48 -20.23 -49.50
C LYS A 19 -17.07 -20.27 -50.06
N ALA A 20 -16.08 -19.90 -49.23
CA ALA A 20 -14.78 -20.55 -49.05
C ALA A 20 -13.79 -19.62 -48.30
N LEU A 21 -13.61 -19.91 -47.01
CA LEU A 21 -12.52 -19.63 -46.04
C LEU A 21 -11.24 -18.90 -46.54
N PRO A 22 -10.58 -18.11 -45.67
CA PRO A 22 -9.70 -18.69 -44.65
C PRO A 22 -10.17 -18.42 -43.22
N SER A 23 -10.36 -19.54 -42.53
CA SER A 23 -10.22 -19.79 -41.10
C SER A 23 -10.14 -18.61 -40.13
N GLU A 24 -11.04 -18.66 -39.15
CA GLU A 24 -10.92 -18.10 -37.80
C GLU A 24 -9.65 -18.55 -37.01
N GLN A 25 -8.62 -19.10 -37.67
CA GLN A 25 -7.35 -19.47 -37.04
C GLN A 25 -6.43 -18.26 -36.79
N SER A 26 -6.63 -17.11 -37.46
CA SER A 26 -5.72 -15.97 -37.29
C SER A 26 -5.97 -15.11 -36.03
N TYR A 27 -7.05 -15.34 -35.28
CA TYR A 27 -7.30 -14.71 -33.97
C TYR A 27 -7.06 -15.67 -32.80
N LEU A 28 -6.80 -16.95 -33.08
CA LEU A 28 -6.55 -17.97 -32.07
C LEU A 28 -5.08 -18.08 -31.67
N ASP A 29 -4.21 -17.20 -32.18
CA ASP A 29 -2.81 -17.07 -31.73
C ASP A 29 -2.58 -15.76 -30.96
N SER A 30 -3.58 -15.28 -30.22
CA SER A 30 -3.24 -14.44 -29.06
C SER A 30 -2.60 -15.39 -28.04
N PRO A 31 -1.32 -15.19 -27.66
CA PRO A 31 -0.68 -16.05 -26.67
C PRO A 31 -1.57 -16.06 -25.44
N ARG A 32 -2.14 -17.23 -25.11
CA ARG A 32 -3.10 -17.45 -24.03
C ARG A 32 -2.68 -16.58 -22.85
N LYS A 33 -3.41 -15.47 -22.61
CA LYS A 33 -3.02 -14.48 -21.58
C LYS A 33 -2.84 -15.25 -20.28
N LYS A 34 -1.60 -15.36 -19.79
CA LYS A 34 -1.32 -16.01 -18.50
C LYS A 34 -2.22 -15.33 -17.46
N SER A 35 -2.92 -16.13 -16.67
CA SER A 35 -3.76 -15.61 -15.60
C SER A 35 -2.89 -14.80 -14.63
N LEU A 36 -3.34 -13.61 -14.23
CA LEU A 36 -2.61 -12.78 -13.26
C LEU A 36 -2.33 -13.54 -11.96
N LEU A 37 -3.25 -14.41 -11.54
CA LEU A 37 -3.10 -15.24 -10.34
C LEU A 37 -1.99 -16.30 -10.48
N GLN A 38 -1.57 -16.63 -11.69
CA GLN A 38 -0.44 -17.52 -11.96
C GLN A 38 0.89 -16.76 -12.04
N ASN A 39 0.87 -15.43 -12.04
CA ASN A 39 2.06 -14.60 -12.02
C ASN A 39 2.59 -14.48 -10.59
N TRP A 40 3.54 -15.35 -10.25
CA TRP A 40 4.11 -15.44 -8.92
C TRP A 40 4.80 -14.14 -8.44
N PRO A 41 5.65 -13.46 -9.25
CA PRO A 41 6.17 -12.13 -8.91
C PRO A 41 5.07 -11.15 -8.50
N TRP A 42 4.01 -11.05 -9.29
CA TRP A 42 2.90 -10.15 -8.97
C TRP A 42 2.16 -10.58 -7.69
N MET A 43 1.85 -11.87 -7.53
CA MET A 43 1.22 -12.39 -6.31
C MET A 43 2.05 -12.11 -5.04
N SER A 44 3.38 -12.17 -5.11
CA SER A 44 4.23 -11.83 -3.98
C SER A 44 4.16 -10.35 -3.58
N THR A 45 4.19 -9.46 -4.57
CA THR A 45 4.06 -8.01 -4.37
C THR A 45 2.67 -7.62 -3.86
N MET A 46 1.63 -8.36 -4.27
CA MET A 46 0.26 -8.26 -3.80
C MET A 46 0.15 -8.57 -2.30
N VAL A 47 0.69 -9.71 -1.86
CA VAL A 47 0.64 -10.12 -0.45
C VAL A 47 1.33 -9.08 0.44
N SER A 48 2.50 -8.61 0.01
CA SER A 48 3.22 -7.54 0.71
C SER A 48 2.35 -6.28 0.84
N TYR A 49 1.69 -5.87 -0.24
CA TYR A 49 0.83 -4.68 -0.25
C TYR A 49 -0.36 -4.77 0.70
N CYS A 50 -1.03 -5.92 0.74
CA CYS A 50 -2.10 -6.17 1.70
C CYS A 50 -1.60 -6.06 3.15
N PHE A 51 -0.42 -6.60 3.42
CA PHE A 51 0.19 -6.57 4.74
C PHE A 51 0.57 -5.15 5.19
N PHE A 52 1.19 -4.36 4.29
CA PHE A 52 1.48 -2.94 4.57
C PHE A 52 0.19 -2.15 4.79
N GLY A 53 -0.86 -2.38 3.99
CA GLY A 53 -2.16 -1.74 4.17
C GLY A 53 -2.81 -2.06 5.52
N LEU A 54 -2.75 -3.33 5.94
CA LEU A 54 -3.22 -3.77 7.25
C LEU A 54 -2.47 -3.05 8.37
N HIS A 55 -1.13 -3.08 8.32
CA HIS A 55 -0.29 -2.46 9.35
C HIS A 55 -0.52 -0.95 9.44
N ASP A 56 -0.58 -0.24 8.31
CA ASP A 56 -0.77 1.21 8.31
C ASP A 56 -2.12 1.63 8.91
N THR A 57 -3.16 0.83 8.64
CA THR A 57 -4.50 1.06 9.22
C THR A 57 -4.53 0.73 10.71
N ALA A 58 -3.90 -0.37 11.12
CA ALA A 58 -3.78 -0.72 12.54
C ALA A 58 -3.00 0.36 13.32
N TYR A 59 -1.93 0.89 12.72
CA TYR A 59 -1.14 1.97 13.28
C TYR A 59 -1.97 3.25 13.45
N SER A 60 -2.73 3.68 12.44
CA SER A 60 -3.52 4.91 12.56
C SER A 60 -4.62 4.79 13.63
N GLU A 61 -5.23 3.61 13.73
CA GLU A 61 -6.22 3.30 14.77
C GLU A 61 -5.58 3.34 16.17
N ILE A 62 -4.48 2.60 16.37
CA ILE A 62 -3.77 2.54 17.65
C ILE A 62 -3.26 3.92 18.06
N LEU A 63 -2.68 4.69 17.13
CA LEU A 63 -2.20 6.04 17.42
C LEU A 63 -3.33 6.92 17.96
N SER A 64 -4.50 6.85 17.32
CA SER A 64 -5.66 7.64 17.73
C SER A 64 -6.18 7.23 19.10
N LEU A 65 -6.34 5.92 19.32
CA LEU A 65 -6.79 5.38 20.61
C LEU A 65 -5.80 5.68 21.75
N TRP A 66 -4.52 5.46 21.50
CA TRP A 66 -3.45 5.70 22.48
C TRP A 66 -3.31 7.17 22.84
N ALA A 67 -3.32 8.06 21.85
CA ALA A 67 -3.09 9.47 22.10
C ALA A 67 -4.27 10.12 22.83
N VAL A 68 -5.51 9.69 22.54
CA VAL A 68 -6.72 10.15 23.26
C VAL A 68 -6.83 9.54 24.66
N SER A 69 -6.32 8.32 24.86
CA SER A 69 -6.39 7.64 26.16
C SER A 69 -5.77 8.44 27.30
N ASP A 70 -6.34 8.31 28.50
CA ASP A 70 -5.85 8.97 29.70
C ASP A 70 -4.41 8.57 30.04
N ARG A 71 -3.65 9.51 30.62
CA ARG A 71 -2.31 9.28 31.18
C ARG A 71 -2.26 8.11 32.17
N LYS A 72 -3.34 7.88 32.92
CA LYS A 72 -3.46 6.77 33.87
C LYS A 72 -3.44 5.37 33.21
N TYR A 73 -3.70 5.31 31.90
CA TYR A 73 -3.65 4.09 31.09
C TYR A 73 -2.48 4.12 30.09
N GLY A 74 -1.45 4.93 30.35
CA GLY A 74 -0.28 5.06 29.46
C GLY A 74 -0.54 5.83 28.16
N GLY A 75 -1.68 6.53 28.05
CA GLY A 75 -1.99 7.39 26.91
C GLY A 75 -1.46 8.81 27.04
N LEU A 76 -1.80 9.70 26.09
CA LEU A 76 -1.30 11.08 26.09
C LEU A 76 -2.29 12.12 26.64
N SER A 77 -3.57 11.75 26.82
CA SER A 77 -4.69 12.65 27.17
C SER A 77 -4.89 13.82 26.18
N PHE A 78 -4.71 13.56 24.89
CA PHE A 78 -5.01 14.53 23.84
C PHE A 78 -6.51 14.53 23.53
N SER A 79 -7.04 15.65 23.02
CA SER A 79 -8.39 15.66 22.48
C SER A 79 -8.41 15.00 21.09
N SER A 80 -9.58 14.54 20.65
CA SER A 80 -9.76 14.04 19.28
C SER A 80 -9.48 15.11 18.23
N GLU A 81 -9.69 16.39 18.56
CA GLU A 81 -9.36 17.53 17.69
C GLU A 81 -7.85 17.66 17.50
N ASP A 82 -7.07 17.58 18.59
CA ASP A 82 -5.61 17.64 18.53
C ASP A 82 -5.05 16.51 17.66
N ILE A 83 -5.58 15.29 17.81
CA ILE A 83 -5.18 14.14 17.00
C ILE A 83 -5.59 14.29 15.54
N GLY A 84 -6.77 14.85 15.28
CA GLY A 84 -7.17 15.25 13.93
C GLY A 84 -6.16 16.20 13.29
N GLY A 85 -5.66 17.17 14.06
CA GLY A 85 -4.59 18.09 13.63
C GLY A 85 -3.26 17.38 13.33
N VAL A 86 -2.81 16.47 14.20
CA VAL A 86 -1.60 15.66 13.98
C VAL A 86 -1.71 14.84 12.70
N LEU A 87 -2.83 14.15 12.50
CA LEU A 87 -3.07 13.32 11.32
C LEU A 87 -3.18 14.16 10.04
N ALA A 88 -3.80 15.35 10.12
CA ALA A 88 -3.88 16.27 8.99
C ALA A 88 -2.49 16.75 8.54
N VAL A 89 -1.63 17.15 9.49
CA VAL A 89 -0.25 17.55 9.19
C VAL A 89 0.56 16.39 8.63
N ALA A 90 0.41 15.19 9.19
CA ALA A 90 1.03 13.98 8.67
C ALA A 90 0.58 13.68 7.23
N GLY A 91 -0.71 13.83 6.91
CA GLY A 91 -1.27 13.68 5.56
C GLY A 91 -0.75 14.75 4.59
N ALA A 92 -0.69 16.01 5.02
CA ALA A 92 -0.11 17.09 4.22
C ALA A 92 1.37 16.84 3.92
N SER A 93 2.14 16.38 4.92
CA SER A 93 3.57 16.06 4.74
C SER A 93 3.80 14.92 3.74
N LEU A 94 2.91 13.92 3.73
CA LEU A 94 2.90 12.84 2.75
C LEU A 94 2.67 13.37 1.34
N LEU A 95 1.70 14.27 1.16
CA LEU A 95 1.40 14.83 -0.16
C LEU A 95 2.60 15.64 -0.70
N VAL A 96 3.19 16.50 0.13
CA VAL A 96 4.38 17.28 -0.24
C VAL A 96 5.54 16.36 -0.60
N TYR A 97 5.80 15.34 0.23
CA TYR A 97 6.85 14.37 -0.04
C TYR A 97 6.63 13.62 -1.35
N GLN A 98 5.41 13.14 -1.59
CA GLN A 98 5.08 12.34 -2.77
C GLN A 98 5.21 13.13 -4.08
N LEU A 99 4.80 14.40 -4.07
CA LEU A 99 4.82 15.25 -5.26
C LEU A 99 6.22 15.80 -5.60
N ILE A 100 7.05 16.07 -4.59
CA ILE A 100 8.30 16.80 -4.77
C ILE A 100 9.53 15.91 -4.58
N ILE A 101 9.53 15.09 -3.53
CA ILE A 101 10.74 14.42 -3.04
C ILE A 101 10.84 12.98 -3.54
N TYR A 102 9.72 12.25 -3.62
CA TYR A 102 9.72 10.81 -3.92
C TYR A 102 10.41 10.47 -5.24
N HIS A 103 10.29 11.32 -6.27
CA HIS A 103 10.98 11.13 -7.55
C HIS A 103 12.49 10.92 -7.37
N TRP A 104 13.12 11.71 -6.50
CA TRP A 104 14.56 11.62 -6.22
C TRP A 104 14.89 10.34 -5.46
N VAL A 105 14.08 9.98 -4.46
CA VAL A 105 14.25 8.74 -3.69
C VAL A 105 14.17 7.52 -4.60
N HIS A 106 13.17 7.48 -5.49
CA HIS A 106 13.04 6.42 -6.49
C HIS A 106 14.24 6.37 -7.43
N LYS A 107 14.74 7.52 -7.90
CA LYS A 107 15.90 7.60 -8.80
C LYS A 107 17.19 7.08 -8.17
N PHE A 108 17.44 7.34 -6.88
CA PHE A 108 18.69 6.97 -6.22
C PHE A 108 18.68 5.57 -5.59
N LEU A 109 17.58 5.18 -4.96
CA LEU A 109 17.50 3.92 -4.21
C LEU A 109 16.74 2.83 -4.96
N GLY A 110 15.87 3.19 -5.91
CA GLY A 110 14.91 2.27 -6.50
C GLY A 110 13.82 1.81 -5.52
N PRO A 111 12.78 1.13 -6.01
CA PRO A 111 11.60 0.80 -5.22
C PRO A 111 11.87 -0.26 -4.12
N VAL A 112 12.73 -1.25 -4.37
CA VAL A 112 13.00 -2.33 -3.40
C VAL A 112 13.76 -1.82 -2.19
N ILE A 113 14.89 -1.13 -2.40
CA ILE A 113 15.75 -0.66 -1.32
C ILE A 113 15.05 0.45 -0.54
N SER A 114 14.38 1.39 -1.23
CA SER A 114 13.62 2.45 -0.55
C SER A 114 12.51 1.89 0.34
N SER A 115 11.75 0.87 -0.12
CA SER A 115 10.73 0.23 0.73
C SER A 115 11.32 -0.47 1.95
N ARG A 116 12.45 -1.17 1.81
CA ARG A 116 13.14 -1.84 2.92
C ARG A 116 13.66 -0.86 3.96
N VAL A 117 14.37 0.18 3.51
CA VAL A 117 14.90 1.24 4.39
C VAL A 117 13.77 1.98 5.09
N ALA A 118 12.72 2.34 4.36
CA ALA A 118 11.55 3.01 4.94
C ALA A 118 10.86 2.16 6.00
N SER A 119 10.71 0.85 5.77
CA SER A 119 10.14 -0.07 6.74
C SER A 119 11.02 -0.22 7.98
N ALA A 120 12.34 -0.29 7.83
CA ALA A 120 13.27 -0.33 8.96
C ALA A 120 13.22 0.97 9.78
N LEU A 121 13.21 2.13 9.12
CA LEU A 121 13.05 3.42 9.79
C LEU A 121 11.69 3.55 10.48
N SER A 122 10.63 3.00 9.89
CA SER A 122 9.30 2.96 10.51
C SER A 122 9.33 2.24 11.86
N ILE A 123 10.05 1.12 11.96
CA ILE A 123 10.21 0.38 13.22
C ILE A 123 10.90 1.26 14.27
N LEU A 124 11.97 1.95 13.90
CA LEU A 124 12.69 2.86 14.80
C LEU A 124 11.78 4.00 15.28
N ILE A 125 11.04 4.62 14.37
CA ILE A 125 10.12 5.71 14.68
C ILE A 125 9.04 5.23 15.65
N VAL A 126 8.34 4.14 15.34
CA VAL A 126 7.26 3.61 16.19
C VAL A 126 7.79 3.16 17.56
N SER A 127 9.02 2.66 17.63
CA SER A 127 9.68 2.33 18.91
C SER A 127 9.85 3.53 19.85
N THR A 128 9.84 4.76 19.33
CA THR A 128 9.93 5.97 20.18
C THR A 128 8.63 6.35 20.87
N TYR A 129 7.48 5.84 20.42
CA TYR A 129 6.15 6.29 20.85
C TYR A 129 5.88 6.02 22.33
N PRO A 130 6.18 4.83 22.90
CA PRO A 130 5.98 4.59 24.33
C PRO A 130 6.71 5.61 25.22
N PHE A 131 7.88 6.10 24.79
CA PHE A 131 8.67 7.05 25.56
C PHE A 131 8.11 8.47 25.54
N MET A 132 7.19 8.78 24.62
CA MET A 132 6.54 10.10 24.58
C MET A 132 5.60 10.31 25.77
N THR A 133 5.18 9.24 26.45
CA THR A 133 4.37 9.32 27.69
C THR A 133 5.10 10.07 28.81
N TYR A 134 6.43 10.07 28.81
CA TYR A 134 7.28 10.82 29.75
C TYR A 134 7.43 12.31 29.41
N LEU A 135 6.92 12.74 28.25
CA LEU A 135 6.93 14.13 27.81
C LEU A 135 5.59 14.80 28.12
N SER A 136 5.63 16.13 28.26
CA SER A 136 4.44 16.95 28.49
C SER A 136 4.55 18.31 27.78
N GLY A 137 3.41 18.96 27.59
CA GLY A 137 3.30 20.27 26.95
C GLY A 137 3.92 20.30 25.54
N ALA A 138 4.60 21.40 25.23
CA ALA A 138 5.16 21.66 23.90
C ALA A 138 6.16 20.59 23.42
N LYS A 139 6.94 19.98 24.33
CA LYS A 139 7.91 18.93 23.97
C LYS A 139 7.21 17.68 23.42
N LEU A 140 6.09 17.30 24.04
CA LEU A 140 5.29 16.18 23.58
C LEU A 140 4.63 16.48 22.25
N SER A 141 4.00 17.64 22.10
CA SER A 141 3.39 18.03 20.83
C SER A 141 4.42 18.01 19.71
N PHE A 142 5.59 18.62 19.91
CA PHE A 142 6.66 18.59 18.92
C PHE A 142 7.11 17.16 18.57
N ALA A 143 7.33 16.31 19.58
CA ALA A 143 7.72 14.91 19.37
C ALA A 143 6.66 14.13 18.59
N LEU A 144 5.38 14.28 18.94
CA LEU A 144 4.28 13.56 18.31
C LEU A 144 4.06 14.02 16.85
N TYR A 145 4.03 15.33 16.60
CA TYR A 145 3.88 15.87 15.25
C TYR A 145 5.04 15.45 14.35
N SER A 146 6.28 15.61 14.82
CA SER A 146 7.46 15.21 14.03
C SER A 146 7.47 13.71 13.75
N ALA A 147 7.23 12.87 14.76
CA ALA A 147 7.19 11.41 14.59
C ALA A 147 6.07 10.98 13.63
N ALA A 148 4.86 11.54 13.76
CA ALA A 148 3.74 11.24 12.87
C ALA A 148 4.04 11.64 11.42
N MET A 149 4.65 12.81 11.19
CA MET A 149 5.10 13.25 9.86
C MET A 149 6.16 12.32 9.29
N MET A 150 7.21 12.02 10.05
CA MET A 150 8.28 11.11 9.62
C MET A 150 7.72 9.72 9.30
N ARG A 151 6.85 9.19 10.17
CA ARG A 151 6.17 7.91 9.99
C ARG A 151 5.30 7.90 8.73
N SER A 152 4.61 8.99 8.43
CA SER A 152 3.79 9.16 7.22
C SER A 152 4.65 9.11 5.95
N VAL A 153 5.78 9.84 5.93
CA VAL A 153 6.74 9.85 4.82
C VAL A 153 7.35 8.48 4.56
N VAL A 154 7.77 7.76 5.60
CA VAL A 154 8.32 6.40 5.41
C VAL A 154 7.21 5.41 5.02
N ALA A 155 5.97 5.57 5.52
CA ALA A 155 4.83 4.74 5.10
C ALA A 155 4.62 4.81 3.59
N ILE A 156 4.49 6.03 3.08
CA ILE A 156 4.15 6.24 1.68
C ILE A 156 5.31 5.82 0.78
N THR A 157 6.56 5.95 1.24
CA THR A 157 7.73 5.44 0.54
C THR A 157 7.65 3.93 0.37
N ALA A 158 7.37 3.20 1.46
CA ALA A 158 7.25 1.75 1.45
C ALA A 158 6.10 1.29 0.55
N SER A 159 4.91 1.85 0.73
CA SER A 159 3.72 1.51 -0.05
C SER A 159 3.89 1.83 -1.54
N THR A 160 4.45 3.00 -1.88
CA THR A 160 4.66 3.38 -3.28
C THR A 160 5.68 2.47 -3.96
N GLY A 161 6.77 2.10 -3.27
CA GLY A 161 7.74 1.15 -3.83
C GLY A 161 7.10 -0.21 -4.14
N ILE A 162 6.23 -0.72 -3.26
CA ILE A 162 5.48 -1.96 -3.51
C ILE A 162 4.49 -1.81 -4.68
N SER A 163 3.78 -0.68 -4.77
CA SER A 163 2.88 -0.40 -5.91
C SER A 163 3.64 -0.31 -7.24
N LEU A 164 4.86 0.23 -7.26
CA LEU A 164 5.71 0.22 -8.45
C LEU A 164 6.14 -1.21 -8.82
N LEU A 165 6.54 -2.01 -7.84
CA LEU A 165 6.90 -3.41 -8.07
C LEU A 165 5.73 -4.24 -8.63
N GLN A 166 4.51 -4.01 -8.15
CA GLN A 166 3.31 -4.62 -8.75
C GLN A 166 3.15 -4.26 -10.22
N ASN A 167 3.32 -2.98 -10.55
CA ASN A 167 3.18 -2.49 -11.92
C ASN A 167 4.28 -3.01 -12.85
N HIS A 168 5.49 -3.23 -12.34
CA HIS A 168 6.59 -3.84 -13.10
C HIS A 168 6.43 -5.36 -13.26
N ALA A 169 5.77 -6.02 -12.30
CA ALA A 169 5.52 -7.46 -12.39
C ALA A 169 4.45 -7.85 -13.41
N VAL A 170 3.69 -6.90 -13.97
CA VAL A 170 2.59 -7.18 -14.92
C VAL A 170 2.69 -6.36 -16.21
N ARG A 171 2.23 -6.97 -17.31
CA ARG A 171 2.14 -6.31 -18.62
C ARG A 171 1.21 -5.10 -18.56
N GLN A 172 1.51 -4.08 -19.35
CA GLN A 172 0.79 -2.81 -19.33
C GLN A 172 -0.73 -2.96 -19.59
N ASP A 173 -1.14 -3.89 -20.45
CA ASP A 173 -2.56 -4.18 -20.75
C ASP A 173 -3.33 -4.81 -19.58
N GLN A 174 -2.62 -5.34 -18.58
CA GLN A 174 -3.22 -5.98 -17.40
C GLN A 174 -3.05 -5.16 -16.12
N ARG A 175 -2.31 -4.03 -16.13
CA ARG A 175 -2.05 -3.18 -14.95
C ARG A 175 -3.33 -2.71 -14.26
N GLY A 176 -4.36 -2.35 -15.03
CA GLY A 176 -5.64 -1.91 -14.48
C GLY A 176 -6.33 -3.01 -13.66
N THR A 177 -6.45 -4.21 -14.24
CA THR A 177 -7.03 -5.37 -13.56
C THR A 177 -6.20 -5.78 -12.35
N ALA A 178 -4.87 -5.81 -12.50
CA ALA A 178 -3.94 -6.11 -11.42
C ALA A 178 -4.10 -5.16 -10.23
N ASN A 179 -4.01 -3.84 -10.46
CA ASN A 179 -4.18 -2.84 -9.40
C ASN A 179 -5.58 -2.86 -8.79
N GLY A 180 -6.62 -3.17 -9.58
CA GLY A 180 -7.98 -3.33 -9.09
C GLY A 180 -8.11 -4.49 -8.11
N ILE A 181 -7.57 -5.66 -8.46
CA ILE A 181 -7.51 -6.83 -7.55
C ILE A 181 -6.69 -6.46 -6.31
N SER A 182 -5.55 -5.78 -6.48
CA SER A 182 -4.67 -5.41 -5.37
C SER A 182 -5.33 -4.47 -4.38
N THR A 183 -6.01 -3.46 -4.89
CA THR A 183 -6.69 -2.47 -4.06
C THR A 183 -7.88 -3.11 -3.35
N THR A 184 -8.60 -4.03 -3.99
CA THR A 184 -9.70 -4.76 -3.36
C THR A 184 -9.20 -5.65 -2.23
N ALA A 185 -8.16 -6.46 -2.49
CA ALA A 185 -7.56 -7.32 -1.48
C ALA A 185 -7.00 -6.50 -0.32
N MET A 186 -6.23 -5.43 -0.60
CA MET A 186 -5.73 -4.54 0.44
C MET A 186 -6.87 -3.94 1.26
N SER A 187 -7.94 -3.46 0.62
CA SER A 187 -9.08 -2.84 1.32
C SER A 187 -9.78 -3.80 2.27
N PHE A 188 -9.91 -5.08 1.91
CA PHE A 188 -10.40 -6.11 2.81
C PHE A 188 -9.53 -6.25 4.07
N PHE A 189 -8.21 -6.27 3.90
CA PHE A 189 -7.26 -6.33 5.02
C PHE A 189 -7.31 -5.05 5.89
N LYS A 190 -7.46 -3.88 5.27
CA LYS A 190 -7.67 -2.61 5.98
C LYS A 190 -8.96 -2.62 6.79
N ALA A 191 -10.04 -3.22 6.28
CA ALA A 191 -11.33 -3.27 6.96
C ALA A 191 -11.30 -4.08 8.27
N ILE A 192 -10.49 -5.14 8.34
CA ILE A 192 -10.36 -5.97 9.56
C ILE A 192 -9.31 -5.43 10.54
N ALA A 193 -8.40 -4.55 10.08
CA ALA A 193 -7.29 -4.06 10.89
C ALA A 193 -7.74 -3.34 12.19
N PRO A 194 -8.78 -2.46 12.18
CA PRO A 194 -9.26 -1.81 13.40
C PRO A 194 -9.77 -2.79 14.46
N ILE A 195 -10.33 -3.94 14.06
CA ILE A 195 -10.82 -4.96 15.01
C ILE A 195 -9.65 -5.53 15.80
N GLY A 196 -8.57 -5.92 15.11
CA GLY A 196 -7.37 -6.45 15.75
C GLY A 196 -6.65 -5.39 16.59
N ALA A 197 -6.51 -4.18 16.04
CA ALA A 197 -5.93 -3.04 16.73
C ALA A 197 -6.68 -2.68 18.02
N GLY A 198 -8.01 -2.57 17.96
CA GLY A 198 -8.86 -2.26 19.09
C GLY A 198 -8.86 -3.35 20.16
N TYR A 199 -8.85 -4.63 19.77
CA TYR A 199 -8.72 -5.74 20.72
C TYR A 199 -7.37 -5.70 21.46
N LEU A 200 -6.28 -5.56 20.71
CA LEU A 200 -4.93 -5.44 21.26
C LEU A 200 -4.82 -4.26 22.22
N PHE A 201 -5.33 -3.09 21.81
CA PHE A 201 -5.31 -1.88 22.63
C PHE A 201 -6.14 -2.04 23.90
N SER A 202 -7.35 -2.61 23.80
CA SER A 202 -8.22 -2.88 24.96
C SER A 202 -7.59 -3.87 25.94
N TRP A 203 -6.88 -4.89 25.42
CA TRP A 203 -6.12 -5.82 26.24
C TRP A 203 -4.97 -5.10 26.96
N ALA A 204 -4.23 -4.24 26.26
CA ALA A 204 -3.14 -3.46 26.83
C ALA A 204 -3.58 -2.48 27.92
N GLN A 205 -4.73 -1.84 27.78
CA GLN A 205 -5.27 -0.95 28.81
C GLN A 205 -5.62 -1.68 30.12
N LYS A 206 -5.96 -2.99 30.05
CA LYS A 206 -6.23 -3.81 31.24
C LYS A 206 -4.97 -4.30 31.96
N HIS A 207 -3.81 -4.22 31.32
CA HIS A 207 -2.54 -4.77 31.81
C HIS A 207 -1.50 -3.65 32.00
N GLN A 208 -1.89 -2.55 32.63
CA GLN A 208 -0.98 -1.43 32.94
C GLN A 208 -0.11 -1.71 34.18
N ASP A 209 -0.61 -2.54 35.11
CA ASP A 209 0.05 -2.84 36.39
C ASP A 209 1.03 -4.03 36.32
N SER A 210 1.38 -4.53 35.13
CA SER A 210 2.35 -5.61 34.98
C SER A 210 3.76 -5.12 35.27
N THR A 211 4.46 -5.79 36.19
CA THR A 211 5.87 -5.53 36.51
C THR A 211 6.83 -5.87 35.37
N PHE A 212 6.36 -6.60 34.35
CA PHE A 212 7.11 -6.97 33.16
C PHE A 212 6.34 -6.46 31.92
N PHE A 213 6.87 -5.42 31.27
CA PHE A 213 6.29 -4.71 30.11
C PHE A 213 4.91 -4.08 30.35
N PRO A 214 4.85 -2.76 30.63
CA PRO A 214 3.60 -2.00 30.63
C PRO A 214 2.81 -2.17 29.32
N GLY A 215 1.48 -2.22 29.42
CA GLY A 215 0.62 -2.53 28.27
C GLY A 215 0.80 -1.59 27.08
N ASP A 216 1.10 -0.31 27.28
CA ASP A 216 1.35 0.67 26.22
C ASP A 216 2.60 0.30 25.39
N GLN A 217 3.69 -0.13 26.04
CA GLN A 217 4.89 -0.64 25.36
C GLN A 217 4.57 -1.87 24.51
N MET A 218 3.67 -2.74 25.00
CA MET A 218 3.28 -3.97 24.30
C MET A 218 2.53 -3.68 22.99
N VAL A 219 1.67 -2.66 22.96
CA VAL A 219 0.94 -2.30 21.73
C VAL A 219 1.92 -1.88 20.62
N PHE A 220 2.87 -1.00 20.95
CA PHE A 220 3.87 -0.55 19.98
C PHE A 220 4.88 -1.64 19.63
N LEU A 221 5.19 -2.54 20.56
CA LEU A 221 6.01 -3.72 20.28
C LEU A 221 5.31 -4.64 19.26
N VAL A 222 4.03 -4.93 19.45
CA VAL A 222 3.27 -5.76 18.50
C VAL A 222 3.17 -5.09 17.14
N LEU A 223 2.93 -3.77 17.07
CA LEU A 223 3.00 -3.02 15.81
C LEU A 223 4.38 -3.17 15.13
N ASN A 224 5.46 -3.04 15.89
CA ASN A 224 6.82 -3.23 15.37
C ASN A 224 7.09 -4.66 14.90
N LEU A 225 6.57 -5.68 15.59
CA LEU A 225 6.70 -7.08 15.17
C LEU A 225 5.93 -7.33 13.87
N VAL A 226 4.73 -6.78 13.74
CA VAL A 226 3.97 -6.82 12.48
C VAL A 226 4.78 -6.11 11.39
N GLN A 227 5.27 -4.89 11.60
CA GLN A 227 6.09 -4.18 10.63
C GLN A 227 7.38 -4.95 10.25
N LEU A 228 8.00 -5.64 11.20
CA LEU A 228 9.17 -6.49 10.97
C LEU A 228 8.82 -7.68 10.07
N LEU A 229 7.68 -8.35 10.30
CA LEU A 229 7.18 -9.40 9.41
C LEU A 229 6.91 -8.86 8.00
N GLY A 230 6.32 -7.66 7.90
CA GLY A 230 6.11 -6.98 6.62
C GLY A 230 7.43 -6.67 5.90
N LEU A 231 8.44 -6.23 6.65
CA LEU A 231 9.80 -6.03 6.13
C LEU A 231 10.40 -7.37 5.67
N MET A 232 10.26 -8.45 6.44
CA MET A 232 10.72 -9.79 6.03
C MET A 232 10.08 -10.25 4.72
N PHE A 233 8.79 -9.96 4.50
CA PHE A 233 8.11 -10.26 3.24
C PHE A 233 8.65 -9.50 2.03
N THR A 234 9.42 -8.42 2.23
CA THR A 234 10.11 -7.72 1.14
C THR A 234 11.44 -8.37 0.73
N PHE A 235 11.90 -9.41 1.43
CA PHE A 235 13.11 -10.17 1.09
C PHE A 235 12.80 -11.50 0.40
N GLU A 236 13.79 -12.05 -0.28
CA GLU A 236 13.70 -13.42 -0.79
C GLU A 236 13.64 -14.42 0.38
N PRO A 237 12.86 -15.52 0.28
CA PRO A 237 12.14 -16.02 -0.89
C PRO A 237 10.71 -15.45 -1.07
N PHE A 238 10.28 -14.53 -0.20
CA PHE A 238 8.89 -14.05 -0.17
C PHE A 238 8.55 -13.10 -1.30
N LEU A 239 9.41 -12.10 -1.56
CA LEU A 239 9.27 -11.18 -2.67
C LEU A 239 10.06 -11.68 -3.88
N VAL A 240 9.35 -12.12 -4.92
CA VAL A 240 9.98 -12.54 -6.17
C VAL A 240 9.99 -11.38 -7.13
N LEU A 241 11.19 -10.89 -7.45
CA LEU A 241 11.36 -9.80 -8.40
C LEU A 241 11.24 -10.34 -9.85
N PRO A 242 10.61 -9.58 -10.77
CA PRO A 242 10.63 -9.94 -12.18
C PRO A 242 12.08 -9.98 -12.68
N THR A 243 12.44 -11.05 -13.40
CA THR A 243 13.77 -11.16 -14.02
C THR A 243 13.88 -10.12 -15.14
N VAL A 244 15.00 -9.40 -15.18
CA VAL A 244 15.29 -8.28 -16.12
C VAL A 244 15.36 -8.74 -17.60
N GLY A 245 14.99 -9.98 -17.92
CA GLY A 245 15.15 -10.59 -19.24
C GLY A 245 13.91 -10.63 -20.15
N GLU A 246 12.70 -10.32 -19.65
CA GLU A 246 11.46 -10.47 -20.46
C GLU A 246 11.00 -9.18 -21.17
N GLU A 247 11.73 -8.06 -21.08
CA GLU A 247 11.40 -6.81 -21.80
C GLU A 247 11.97 -6.72 -23.23
N CYS A 248 12.63 -7.78 -23.73
CA CYS A 248 13.27 -7.81 -25.06
C CYS A 248 12.75 -8.91 -26.00
N SER A 249 11.47 -9.28 -25.94
CA SER A 249 10.84 -10.12 -26.99
C SER A 249 9.41 -9.69 -27.29
#